data_AF-N9LW59-F1
#
_entry.id   AF-N9LW59-F1
#
_cell.length_a   1.000
_cell.length_b   1.000
_cell.length_c   1.000
_cell.angle_alpha   90.00
_cell.angle_beta   90.00
_cell.angle_gamma   90.00
#
_symmetry.space_group_name_H-M   'P 1'
#
loop_
_entity.id
_entity.type
_entity.pdbx_description
1 polymer ?
#
loop_
_entity_poly.entity_id
_entity_poly.type
_entity_poly.pdbx_seq_one_letter_code
_entity_poly.pdbx_strand_id
1 'polypeptide(L)' 'MSNQDQVKFVLMPVELSNEAATKRANEQFEENSKLFKNMHRDCTEQEFSRLRNRWLEHRVNQLKDQYREMVKAVGVPQ' A
#
# COMPACT_ATOMS: atom_id res chain seq x y z
N MET A 1 22.81 -39.73 -4.86
CA MET A 1 21.59 -38.99 -4.48
C MET A 1 21.49 -37.80 -5.42
N SER A 2 20.51 -37.81 -6.33
CA SER A 2 20.34 -36.78 -7.35
C SER A 2 19.79 -35.51 -6.71
N ASN A 3 20.52 -34.40 -6.81
CA ASN A 3 20.11 -33.06 -6.35
C ASN A 3 19.15 -32.35 -7.35
N GLN A 4 18.43 -33.09 -8.19
CA GLN A 4 17.83 -32.49 -9.39
C GLN A 4 16.48 -31.79 -9.24
N ASP A 5 15.71 -31.94 -8.15
CA ASP A 5 14.31 -31.45 -8.19
C ASP A 5 13.84 -30.68 -6.94
N GLN A 6 14.69 -29.82 -6.35
CA GLN A 6 14.14 -28.72 -5.54
C GLN A 6 13.68 -27.61 -6.48
N VAL A 7 12.43 -27.71 -6.96
CA VAL A 7 11.73 -26.62 -7.65
C VAL A 7 11.79 -25.38 -6.76
N LYS A 8 12.67 -24.45 -7.11
CA LYS A 8 12.91 -23.24 -6.33
C LYS A 8 11.83 -22.24 -6.70
N PHE A 9 10.73 -22.22 -5.94
CA PHE A 9 9.68 -21.22 -6.13
C PHE A 9 10.24 -19.83 -5.82
N VAL A 10 10.11 -18.92 -6.78
CA VAL A 10 10.48 -17.50 -6.60
C VAL A 10 9.19 -16.72 -6.42
N LEU A 11 9.07 -16.01 -5.30
CA LEU A 11 7.99 -15.06 -5.08
C LEU A 11 8.23 -13.84 -5.97
N MET A 12 7.34 -13.63 -6.94
CA MET A 12 7.38 -12.45 -7.80
C MET A 12 6.37 -11.42 -7.27
N PRO A 13 6.76 -10.14 -7.16
CA PRO A 13 5.80 -9.09 -6.85
C PRO A 13 4.72 -9.04 -7.95
N VAL A 14 3.49 -8.75 -7.54
CA VAL A 14 2.34 -8.55 -8.42
C VAL A 14 1.79 -7.15 -8.22
N GLU A 15 1.16 -6.57 -9.24
CA GLU A 15 0.47 -5.30 -9.08
C GLU A 15 -0.60 -5.42 -7.98
N LEU A 16 -0.68 -4.38 -7.14
CA LEU A 16 -1.61 -4.37 -6.02
C LEU A 16 -3.03 -4.10 -6.54
N SER A 17 -3.97 -5.01 -6.25
CA SER A 17 -5.38 -4.79 -6.59
C SER A 17 -5.93 -3.56 -5.86
N ASN A 18 -6.96 -2.92 -6.43
CA ASN A 18 -7.56 -1.74 -5.81
C ASN A 18 -8.12 -2.03 -4.40
N GLU A 19 -8.71 -3.22 -4.21
CA GLU A 19 -9.23 -3.68 -2.92
C GLU A 19 -8.10 -3.87 -1.90
N ALA A 20 -7.01 -4.54 -2.28
CA ALA A 20 -5.86 -4.75 -1.41
C ALA A 20 -5.17 -3.43 -1.04
N ALA A 21 -5.02 -2.51 -2.01
CA ALA A 21 -4.49 -1.18 -1.79
C ALA A 21 -5.36 -0.36 -0.82
N THR A 22 -6.68 -0.43 -0.99
CA THR A 22 -7.65 0.25 -0.11
C THR A 22 -7.61 -0.32 1.31
N LYS A 23 -7.57 -1.65 1.46
CA LYS A 23 -7.42 -2.28 2.77
C LYS A 23 -6.13 -1.84 3.45
N ARG A 24 -5.01 -1.88 2.73
CA ARG A 24 -3.69 -1.49 3.28
C ARG A 24 -3.61 -0.01 3.64
N ALA A 25 -4.21 0.87 2.84
CA ALA A 25 -4.31 2.29 3.17
C ALA A 25 -5.12 2.54 4.45
N ASN A 26 -6.24 1.82 4.64
CA ASN A 26 -7.03 1.91 5.87
C ASN A 26 -6.27 1.39 7.10
N GLU A 27 -5.57 0.25 6.99
CA GLU A 27 -4.72 -0.25 8.07
C GLU A 27 -3.68 0.79 8.52
N GLN A 28 -2.97 1.39 7.56
CA GLN A 28 -1.98 2.44 7.85
C GLN A 28 -2.61 3.71 8.44
N PHE A 29 -3.84 4.03 8.04
CA PHE A 29 -4.58 5.13 8.65
C PHE A 29 -4.91 4.82 10.11
N GLU A 30 -5.40 3.62 10.42
CA GLU A 30 -5.75 3.22 11.78
C GLU A 30 -4.52 3.20 12.70
N GLU A 31 -3.40 2.67 12.21
CA GLU A 31 -2.10 2.68 12.92
C GLU A 31 -1.66 4.11 13.29
N ASN A 32 -1.92 5.09 12.42
CA ASN A 32 -1.53 6.49 12.61
C ASN A 32 -2.69 7.40 13.01
N SER A 33 -3.87 6.84 13.32
CA SER A 33 -5.11 7.61 13.45
C SER A 33 -5.05 8.62 14.58
N LYS A 34 -4.38 8.28 15.69
CA LYS A 34 -4.15 9.19 16.83
C LYS A 34 -3.28 10.38 16.44
N LEU A 35 -2.20 10.13 15.69
CA LEU A 35 -1.33 11.20 15.21
C LEU A 35 -2.08 12.10 14.24
N PHE A 36 -2.83 11.50 13.30
CA PHE A 36 -3.64 12.23 12.32
C PHE A 36 -4.71 13.10 12.99
N LYS A 37 -5.41 12.58 14.00
CA LYS A 37 -6.36 13.35 14.82
C LYS A 37 -5.69 14.50 15.57
N ASN A 38 -4.50 14.27 16.13
CA ASN A 38 -3.78 15.32 16.85
C ASN A 38 -3.28 16.44 15.92
N MET A 39 -2.80 16.12 14.72
CA MET A 39 -2.37 17.13 13.74
C MET A 39 -3.55 17.97 13.21
N HIS A 40 -4.76 17.42 13.23
CA HIS A 40 -5.98 18.06 12.73
C HIS A 40 -6.99 18.32 13.84
N ARG A 41 -6.51 18.55 15.07
CA ARG A 41 -7.36 18.71 16.26
C ARG A 41 -8.35 19.88 16.15
N ASP A 42 -7.97 20.92 15.44
CA ASP A 42 -8.76 22.14 15.28
C ASP A 42 -9.73 22.07 14.08
N CYS A 43 -9.71 20.97 13.31
CA CYS A 43 -10.65 20.77 12.21
C CYS A 43 -12.03 20.39 12.73
N THR A 44 -13.07 20.87 12.07
CA THR A 44 -14.42 20.33 12.25
C THR A 44 -14.50 18.87 11.79
N GLU A 45 -15.50 18.13 12.25
CA GLU A 45 -15.69 16.73 11.83
C GLU A 45 -15.82 16.59 10.30
N GLN A 46 -16.47 17.56 9.64
CA GLN A 46 -16.64 17.55 8.20
C GLN A 46 -15.30 17.76 7.47
N GLU A 47 -14.48 18.69 7.93
CA GLU A 47 -13.14 18.93 7.38
C GLU A 47 -12.22 17.74 7.63
N PHE A 48 -12.25 17.19 8.84
CA PHE A 48 -11.50 16.00 9.20
C PHE A 48 -11.85 14.80 8.31
N SER A 49 -13.14 14.57 8.07
CA SER A 49 -13.62 13.51 7.17
C SER A 49 -13.13 13.70 5.73
N ARG A 50 -13.19 14.93 5.20
CA ARG A 50 -12.67 15.25 3.87
C ARG A 50 -11.15 15.03 3.77
N LEU A 51 -10.40 15.45 4.78
CA LEU A 51 -8.94 15.26 4.85
C LEU A 51 -8.58 13.78 4.90
N ARG A 52 -9.26 13.00 5.74
CA ARG A 52 -9.10 11.55 5.81
C ARG A 52 -9.33 10.89 4.46
N ASN A 53 -10.44 11.21 3.79
CA ASN A 53 -10.78 10.58 2.51
C ASN A 53 -9.74 10.90 1.44
N ARG A 54 -9.31 12.16 1.33
CA ARG A 54 -8.24 12.56 0.40
C ARG A 54 -6.93 11.86 0.70
N TRP A 55 -6.58 11.74 1.98
CA TRP A 55 -5.37 11.03 2.40
C TRP A 55 -5.43 9.55 1.99
N LEU A 56 -6.57 8.88 2.22
CA LEU A 56 -6.77 7.48 1.84
C LEU A 56 -6.68 7.28 0.33
N GLU A 57 -7.38 8.10 -0.47
CA GLU A 57 -7.34 8.04 -1.93
C GLU A 57 -5.91 8.21 -2.47
N HIS A 58 -5.20 9.23 -1.98
CA HIS A 58 -3.81 9.46 -2.35
C HIS A 58 -2.92 8.28 -1.97
N ARG A 59 -3.12 7.72 -0.78
CA ARG A 59 -2.32 6.59 -0.30
C ARG A 59 -2.56 5.31 -1.11
N VAL A 60 -3.80 5.05 -1.51
CA VAL A 60 -4.14 3.94 -2.41
C VAL A 60 -3.37 4.04 -3.72
N ASN A 61 -3.35 5.22 -4.35
CA ASN A 61 -2.63 5.42 -5.59
C ASN A 61 -1.11 5.25 -5.40
N GLN A 62 -0.55 5.83 -4.34
CA GLN A 62 0.87 5.65 -4.02
C GLN A 62 1.24 4.17 -3.83
N LEU A 63 0.42 3.39 -3.12
CA LEU A 63 0.69 1.97 -2.91
C LEU A 63 0.66 1.21 -4.25
N LYS A 64 -0.30 1.50 -5.12
CA LYS A 64 -0.37 0.88 -6.45
C LYS A 64 0.86 1.22 -7.29
N ASP A 65 1.28 2.48 -7.28
CA ASP A 65 2.49 2.92 -8.02
C ASP A 65 3.75 2.25 -7.46
N GLN A 66 3.91 2.18 -6.14
CA GLN A 66 5.05 1.49 -5.51
C GLN A 66 5.13 0.02 -5.92
N TYR A 67 4.00 -0.69 -5.90
CA TYR A 67 3.96 -2.10 -6.32
C TYR A 67 4.24 -2.26 -7.81
N ARG A 68 3.73 -1.35 -8.65
CA ARG A 68 4.03 -1.34 -10.09
C ARG A 68 5.51 -1.13 -10.37
N GLU A 69 6.18 -0.22 -9.65
CA GLU A 69 7.62 -0.02 -9.79
C GLU A 69 8.43 -1.23 -9.31
N MET A 70 8.00 -1.92 -8.25
CA MET A 70 8.62 -3.17 -7.83
C MET A 70 8.49 -4.28 -8.89
N VAL A 71 7.31 -4.41 -9.51
CA VAL A 71 7.09 -5.37 -10.62
C VAL A 71 8.02 -5.05 -11.78
N LYS A 72 8.14 -3.78 -12.18
CA LYS A 72 9.06 -3.35 -13.25
C LYS A 72 10.51 -3.66 -12.91
N ALA A 73 10.95 -3.34 -11.69
CA ALA A 73 12.34 -3.53 -11.27
C ALA A 73 12.77 -5.00 -11.30
N VAL A 74 11.87 -5.93 -10.95
CA VAL A 74 12.14 -7.37 -10.97
C VAL A 74 11.93 -7.98 -12.37
N GLY A 75 11.10 -7.35 -13.20
CA GLY A 75 10.78 -7.80 -14.56
C GLY A 75 11.80 -7.39 -15.64
N VAL A 76 12.86 -6.64 -15.31
CA VAL A 76 13.97 -6.39 -16.24
C VAL A 76 14.96 -7.55 -16.14
N PRO A 77 15.09 -8.41 -17.17
CA PRO A 77 16.20 -9.35 -17.25
C PRO A 77 17.48 -8.53 -17.39
N GLN A 78 18.47 -8.75 -16.52
CA GLN A 78 19.86 -8.35 -16.78
C GLN A 78 20.47 -9.26 -17.84
#